data_AF-A0A8T5UGW6-F1
#
_entry.id   AF-A0A8T5UGW6-F1
#
_cell.length_a   1.000
_cell.length_b   1.000
_cell.length_c   1.000
_cell.angle_alpha   90.00
_cell.angle_beta   90.00
_cell.angle_gamma   90.00
#
_symmetry.space_group_name_H-M   'P 1'
#
loop_
_entity.id
_entity.type
_entity.pdbx_description
1 polymer ?
#
loop_
_entity_poly.entity_id
_entity_poly.type
_entity_poly.pdbx_seq_one_letter_code
_entity_poly.pdbx_strand_id
1 'polypeptide(L)'
;MSESDPRILIVSDVHLGALNSNLDQFSLFLDKIINGEFGDYLQALLILGDFLDLGTTVKNTFLTDERITSILTQLLEIKKKIPIIFAPGNHEIPVTSSITSDFIDEKFNRRKEKFLKIFMNTIVGELFETNMVCQYILLSIWENESALLLYDSQDQIYSHPIQEIKIGNLDLKENYKCLMVHGYQFEADAIRIFVAPFWKSMLSYQNIEIKEVYNYFWNVIIKEERKIKPITIEDMKSDLIRLKQASSEEIDSIFSDLSNLEFSLIKLNMKVMNKYRNTRRTSYYIDGIKEFFEEAECDFSLISHVIYGHSHIKGISNETIHDQKIEVINSGMWEHSNTSYVEILYGGKINLKSFNS
;
A
#
# COMPACT_ATOMS: atom_id res chain seq x y z
N MET A 1 15.17 13.84 -26.64
CA MET A 1 14.71 13.23 -25.37
C MET A 1 13.21 13.00 -25.51
N SER A 2 12.72 11.81 -25.16
CA SER A 2 11.28 11.52 -25.21
C SER A 2 10.62 12.12 -23.97
N GLU A 3 9.84 13.19 -24.14
CA GLU A 3 9.00 13.77 -23.08
C GLU A 3 7.88 12.81 -22.65
N SER A 4 7.60 11.78 -23.46
CA SER A 4 6.54 10.79 -23.21
C SER A 4 6.99 9.58 -22.39
N ASP A 5 8.29 9.41 -22.12
CA ASP A 5 8.77 8.27 -21.35
C ASP A 5 8.73 8.59 -19.85
N PRO A 6 8.18 7.71 -19.00
CA PRO A 6 8.16 7.93 -17.56
C PRO A 6 9.57 7.98 -16.99
N ARG A 7 9.74 8.81 -15.95
CA ARG A 7 10.93 8.86 -15.10
C ARG A 7 10.72 8.07 -13.82
N ILE A 8 9.48 8.03 -13.33
CA ILE A 8 9.10 7.36 -12.09
C ILE A 8 7.81 6.58 -12.34
N LEU A 9 7.78 5.33 -11.89
CA LEU A 9 6.58 4.52 -11.81
C LEU A 9 6.15 4.38 -10.36
N ILE A 10 4.85 4.40 -10.11
CA ILE A 10 4.27 4.30 -8.78
C ILE A 10 3.15 3.27 -8.79
N VAL A 11 3.20 2.32 -7.87
CA VAL A 11 2.19 1.28 -7.65
C VAL A 11 1.79 1.23 -6.18
N SER A 12 0.63 0.64 -5.89
CA SER A 12 0.10 0.49 -4.54
C SER A 12 -0.89 -0.66 -4.46
N ASP A 13 -1.16 -1.19 -3.27
CA ASP A 13 -2.23 -2.16 -3.00
C ASP A 13 -2.12 -3.39 -3.92
N VAL A 14 -0.93 -4.02 -3.90
CA VAL A 14 -0.64 -5.27 -4.63
C VAL A 14 -1.11 -6.49 -3.84
N HIS A 15 -1.04 -6.42 -2.51
CA HIS A 15 -1.48 -7.46 -1.59
C HIS A 15 -0.89 -8.84 -1.91
N LEU A 16 0.43 -8.97 -2.06
CA LEU A 16 1.07 -10.28 -2.20
C LEU A 16 0.66 -11.18 -1.01
N GLY A 17 0.03 -12.31 -1.30
CA GLY A 17 -0.50 -13.25 -0.30
C GLY A 17 -1.99 -13.13 0.02
N ALA A 18 -2.72 -12.15 -0.54
CA ALA A 18 -4.18 -12.14 -0.50
C ALA A 18 -4.79 -13.13 -1.52
N LEU A 19 -6.04 -13.55 -1.29
CA LEU A 19 -6.70 -14.54 -2.14
C LEU A 19 -6.96 -14.07 -3.59
N ASN A 20 -7.14 -12.77 -3.79
CA ASN A 20 -7.61 -12.20 -5.06
C ASN A 20 -6.60 -11.23 -5.72
N SER A 21 -5.33 -11.35 -5.38
CA SER A 21 -4.27 -10.51 -5.95
C SER A 21 -4.05 -10.88 -7.41
N ASN A 22 -3.98 -9.88 -8.29
CA ASN A 22 -3.77 -10.11 -9.73
C ASN A 22 -2.27 -10.28 -10.04
N LEU A 23 -1.67 -11.32 -9.45
CA LEU A 23 -0.22 -11.56 -9.46
C LEU A 23 0.33 -11.69 -10.88
N ASP A 24 -0.40 -12.36 -11.77
CA ASP A 24 0.04 -12.54 -13.16
C ASP A 24 0.11 -11.21 -13.91
N GLN A 25 -0.88 -10.33 -13.75
CA GLN A 25 -0.83 -9.00 -14.35
C GLN A 25 0.28 -8.13 -13.76
N PHE A 26 0.51 -8.21 -12.44
CA PHE A 26 1.60 -7.48 -11.82
C PHE A 26 2.95 -8.01 -12.30
N SER A 27 3.11 -9.33 -12.41
CA SER A 27 4.31 -9.96 -12.98
C SER A 27 4.57 -9.51 -14.42
N LEU A 28 3.53 -9.48 -15.27
CA LEU A 28 3.63 -8.92 -16.63
C LEU A 28 4.05 -7.44 -16.63
N PHE A 29 3.53 -6.63 -15.70
CA PHE A 29 3.94 -5.25 -15.55
C PHE A 29 5.44 -5.11 -15.19
N LEU A 30 5.94 -5.95 -14.29
CA LEU A 30 7.36 -5.97 -13.95
C LEU A 30 8.23 -6.43 -15.12
N ASP A 31 7.78 -7.41 -15.92
CA ASP A 31 8.48 -7.83 -17.13
C ASP A 31 8.63 -6.68 -18.13
N LYS A 32 7.60 -5.85 -18.29
CA LYS A 32 7.68 -4.64 -19.13
C LYS A 32 8.76 -3.67 -18.65
N ILE A 33 8.93 -3.51 -17.34
CA ILE A 33 10.03 -2.71 -16.76
C ILE A 33 11.37 -3.35 -17.09
N ILE A 34 11.52 -4.66 -16.85
CA ILE A 34 12.77 -5.40 -17.08
C ILE A 34 13.20 -5.31 -18.55
N ASN A 35 12.24 -5.41 -19.47
CA ASN A 35 12.44 -5.39 -20.92
C ASN A 35 12.57 -3.97 -21.52
N GLY A 36 12.48 -2.93 -20.69
CA GLY A 36 12.66 -1.54 -21.14
C GLY A 36 11.47 -0.95 -21.90
N GLU A 37 10.26 -1.52 -21.77
CA GLU A 37 9.07 -1.00 -22.46
C GLU A 37 8.60 0.37 -21.94
N PHE A 38 9.05 0.76 -20.74
CA PHE A 38 8.85 2.10 -20.17
C PHE A 38 9.95 3.10 -20.57
N GLY A 39 10.85 2.72 -21.47
CA GLY A 39 11.95 3.54 -21.97
C GLY A 39 13.17 3.57 -21.05
N ASP A 40 14.31 3.99 -21.61
CA ASP A 40 15.62 4.01 -20.95
C ASP A 40 15.74 5.11 -19.87
N TYR A 41 14.74 5.97 -19.74
CA TYR A 41 14.74 7.10 -18.81
C TYR A 41 14.08 6.83 -17.46
N LEU A 42 13.50 5.64 -17.29
CA LEU A 42 12.94 5.23 -16.01
C LEU A 42 14.06 5.17 -14.96
N GLN A 43 13.86 5.84 -13.83
CA GLN A 43 14.88 6.07 -12.81
C GLN A 43 14.44 5.68 -11.41
N ALA A 44 13.14 5.42 -11.15
CA ALA A 44 12.68 4.93 -9.86
C ALA A 44 11.36 4.15 -9.98
N LEU A 45 11.17 3.18 -9.09
CA LEU A 45 9.91 2.50 -8.83
C LEU A 45 9.50 2.75 -7.37
N LEU A 46 8.32 3.30 -7.16
CA LEU A 46 7.75 3.56 -5.84
C LEU A 46 6.63 2.56 -5.59
N ILE A 47 6.65 1.95 -4.42
CA ILE A 47 5.60 1.05 -3.93
C ILE A 47 4.98 1.73 -2.71
N LEU A 48 3.76 2.25 -2.86
CA LEU A 48 3.05 3.01 -1.84
C LEU A 48 2.22 2.09 -0.93
N GLY A 49 2.81 1.06 -0.36
CA GLY A 49 2.16 0.30 0.72
C GLY A 49 1.16 -0.75 0.25
N ASP A 50 0.70 -1.55 1.21
CA ASP A 50 -0.14 -2.74 1.00
C ASP A 50 0.38 -3.62 -0.15
N PHE A 51 1.70 -3.77 -0.18
CA PHE A 51 2.42 -4.60 -1.11
C PHE A 51 2.44 -6.05 -0.64
N LEU A 52 2.68 -6.29 0.65
CA LEU A 52 2.66 -7.59 1.31
C LEU A 52 1.42 -7.68 2.19
N ASP A 53 0.56 -8.68 2.00
CA ASP A 53 -0.60 -8.85 2.86
C ASP A 53 -0.29 -9.69 4.11
N LEU A 54 0.53 -9.14 5.03
CA LEU A 54 0.85 -9.81 6.28
C LEU A 54 -0.35 -9.87 7.25
N GLY A 55 -1.46 -9.21 6.92
CA GLY A 55 -2.73 -9.35 7.63
C GLY A 55 -3.42 -10.68 7.30
N THR A 56 -3.28 -11.16 6.07
CA THR A 56 -3.95 -12.37 5.56
C THR A 56 -3.02 -13.54 5.26
N THR A 57 -1.70 -13.38 5.41
CA THR A 57 -0.71 -14.46 5.23
C THR A 57 0.35 -14.50 6.33
N VAL A 58 1.10 -15.60 6.42
CA VAL A 58 2.27 -15.72 7.32
C VAL A 58 3.56 -15.77 6.50
N LYS A 59 4.66 -15.28 7.07
CA LYS A 59 5.97 -15.18 6.41
C LYS A 59 6.39 -16.48 5.72
N ASN A 60 6.24 -17.62 6.39
CA ASN A 60 6.74 -18.89 5.88
C ASN A 60 5.99 -19.32 4.62
N THR A 61 4.66 -19.28 4.65
CA THR A 61 3.82 -19.59 3.48
C THR A 61 4.06 -18.59 2.35
N PHE A 62 4.18 -17.30 2.69
CA PHE A 62 4.45 -16.23 1.74
C PHE A 62 5.73 -16.43 0.93
N LEU A 63 6.84 -16.78 1.60
CA LEU A 63 8.15 -16.97 0.95
C LEU A 63 8.27 -18.29 0.19
N THR A 64 7.31 -19.21 0.34
CA THR A 64 7.29 -20.48 -0.39
C THR A 64 6.34 -20.48 -1.59
N ASP A 65 5.48 -19.46 -1.74
CA ASP A 65 4.64 -19.34 -2.94
C ASP A 65 5.52 -18.97 -4.15
N GLU A 66 5.53 -19.83 -5.17
CA GLU A 66 6.38 -19.67 -6.35
C GLU A 66 6.06 -18.40 -7.15
N ARG A 67 4.79 -17.98 -7.21
CA ARG A 67 4.37 -16.77 -7.93
C ARG A 67 4.84 -15.52 -7.21
N ILE A 68 4.70 -15.50 -5.89
CA ILE A 68 5.23 -14.42 -5.04
C ILE A 68 6.75 -14.36 -5.18
N THR A 69 7.43 -15.50 -5.09
CA THR A 69 8.89 -15.59 -5.23
C THR A 69 9.36 -15.10 -6.61
N SER A 70 8.63 -15.42 -7.67
CA SER A 70 8.88 -14.90 -9.02
C SER A 70 8.78 -13.37 -9.08
N ILE A 71 7.70 -12.78 -8.55
CA ILE A 71 7.53 -11.32 -8.46
C ILE A 71 8.68 -10.66 -7.69
N LEU A 72 9.05 -11.21 -6.54
CA LEU A 72 10.15 -10.68 -5.73
C LEU A 72 11.50 -10.76 -6.46
N THR A 73 11.69 -11.81 -7.28
CA THR A 73 12.88 -11.97 -8.12
C THR A 73 12.91 -10.96 -9.27
N GLN A 74 11.76 -10.71 -9.93
CA GLN A 74 11.64 -9.64 -10.93
C GLN A 74 11.96 -8.28 -10.33
N LEU A 75 11.48 -7.98 -9.12
CA LEU A 75 11.82 -6.75 -8.41
C LEU A 75 13.32 -6.66 -8.08
N LEU A 76 14.00 -7.76 -7.72
CA LEU A 76 15.45 -7.72 -7.53
C LEU A 76 16.19 -7.39 -8.83
N GLU A 77 15.75 -7.92 -9.98
CA GLU A 77 16.31 -7.56 -11.29
C GLU A 77 16.10 -6.08 -11.62
N ILE A 78 14.93 -5.52 -11.29
CA ILE A 78 14.65 -4.08 -11.45
C ILE A 78 15.54 -3.26 -10.51
N LYS A 79 15.69 -3.69 -9.25
CA LYS A 79 16.51 -3.01 -8.23
C LYS A 79 17.97 -2.85 -8.66
N LYS A 80 18.51 -3.77 -9.46
CA LYS A 80 19.87 -3.66 -10.03
C LYS A 80 20.02 -2.48 -10.99
N LYS A 81 18.93 -1.98 -11.57
CA LYS A 81 18.91 -0.91 -12.57
C LYS A 81 18.48 0.43 -11.98
N ILE A 82 17.44 0.41 -11.15
CA ILE A 82 16.83 1.62 -10.56
C ILE A 82 16.49 1.40 -9.09
N PRO A 83 16.50 2.45 -8.25
CA PRO A 83 16.01 2.37 -6.88
C PRO A 83 14.54 1.94 -6.82
N ILE A 84 14.24 1.06 -5.86
CA ILE A 84 12.89 0.71 -5.43
C ILE A 84 12.67 1.31 -4.05
N ILE A 85 11.68 2.18 -3.93
CA ILE A 85 11.35 2.90 -2.70
C ILE A 85 10.03 2.36 -2.17
N PHE A 86 9.95 2.08 -0.86
CA PHE A 86 8.79 1.47 -0.25
C PHE A 86 8.23 2.35 0.88
N ALA A 87 6.96 2.72 0.78
CA ALA A 87 6.20 3.38 1.83
C ALA A 87 5.18 2.38 2.40
N PRO A 88 5.49 1.65 3.49
CA PRO A 88 4.67 0.54 3.95
C PRO A 88 3.28 1.01 4.38
N GLY A 89 2.27 0.18 4.15
CA GLY A 89 0.88 0.39 4.51
C GLY A 89 0.47 -0.32 5.80
N ASN A 90 -0.83 -0.36 6.06
CA ASN A 90 -1.38 -1.01 7.26
C ASN A 90 -1.34 -2.54 7.18
N HIS A 91 -1.06 -3.12 6.02
CA HIS A 91 -0.85 -4.56 5.85
C HIS A 91 0.59 -5.01 6.12
N GLU A 92 1.55 -4.10 6.29
CA GLU A 92 2.93 -4.43 6.71
C GLU A 92 3.25 -3.97 8.11
N ILE A 93 2.78 -2.79 8.51
CA ILE A 93 3.05 -2.20 9.81
C ILE A 93 1.76 -1.81 10.54
N PRO A 94 1.71 -1.96 11.88
CA PRO A 94 0.52 -1.58 12.63
C PRO A 94 0.39 -0.07 12.74
N VAL A 95 -0.64 0.53 12.15
CA VAL A 95 -0.88 1.98 12.11
C VAL A 95 -1.73 2.51 13.28
N THR A 96 -1.69 1.86 14.44
CA THR A 96 -2.50 2.28 15.61
C THR A 96 -2.05 3.64 16.14
N SER A 97 -2.96 4.63 16.18
CA SER A 97 -2.80 5.88 16.94
C SER A 97 -3.58 5.81 18.26
N SER A 98 -3.32 6.78 19.15
CA SER A 98 -4.18 7.04 20.30
C SER A 98 -4.65 8.48 20.22
N ILE A 99 -5.87 8.73 19.72
CA ILE A 99 -6.62 10.00 19.73
C ILE A 99 -5.91 11.22 19.08
N THR A 100 -4.59 11.22 18.86
CA THR A 100 -3.84 12.29 18.17
C THR A 100 -2.90 11.71 17.09
N SER A 101 -2.73 12.49 16.02
CA SER A 101 -1.94 12.20 14.82
C SER A 101 -0.44 12.07 15.09
N ASP A 102 0.09 12.79 16.09
CA ASP A 102 1.50 12.81 16.52
C ASP A 102 2.10 11.41 16.81
N PHE A 103 1.27 10.44 17.18
CA PHE A 103 1.72 9.10 17.53
C PHE A 103 2.02 8.17 16.34
N ILE A 104 1.60 8.53 15.13
CA ILE A 104 1.83 7.70 13.95
C ILE A 104 3.33 7.71 13.62
N ASP A 105 3.89 8.90 13.55
CA ASP A 105 5.29 9.17 13.22
C ASP A 105 6.25 8.72 14.33
N GLU A 106 5.94 9.03 15.60
CA GLU A 106 6.78 8.68 16.75
C GLU A 106 7.10 7.17 16.79
N LYS A 107 6.12 6.35 16.39
CA LYS A 107 6.22 4.88 16.44
C LYS A 107 6.63 4.27 15.11
N PHE A 108 6.71 5.04 14.02
CA PHE A 108 7.03 4.53 12.69
C PHE A 108 8.38 3.82 12.67
N ASN A 109 9.43 4.46 13.16
CA ASN A 109 10.77 3.88 13.17
C ASN A 109 10.83 2.52 13.86
N ARG A 110 10.20 2.40 15.04
CA ARG A 110 10.12 1.13 15.75
C ARG A 110 9.36 0.06 14.95
N ARG A 111 8.31 0.45 14.22
CA ARG A 111 7.50 -0.48 13.39
C ARG A 111 8.27 -0.90 12.14
N LYS A 112 8.92 0.06 11.46
CA LYS A 112 9.82 -0.14 10.32
C LYS A 112 10.92 -1.13 10.68
N GLU A 113 11.64 -0.91 11.77
CA GLU A 113 12.70 -1.83 12.24
C GLU A 113 12.16 -3.23 12.51
N LYS A 114 10.97 -3.34 13.14
CA LYS A 114 10.33 -4.64 13.39
C LYS A 114 10.00 -5.35 12.08
N PHE A 115 9.42 -4.64 11.12
CA PHE A 115 9.08 -5.15 9.80
C PHE A 115 10.34 -5.66 9.06
N LEU A 116 11.37 -4.83 8.95
CA LEU A 116 12.62 -5.19 8.29
C LEU A 116 13.30 -6.40 8.97
N LYS A 117 13.26 -6.46 10.30
CA LYS A 117 13.80 -7.60 11.06
C LYS A 117 13.07 -8.91 10.78
N ILE A 118 11.75 -8.88 10.51
CA ILE A 118 11.00 -10.08 10.12
C ILE A 118 11.57 -10.68 8.84
N PHE A 119 11.99 -9.85 7.89
CA PHE A 119 12.49 -10.26 6.58
C PHE A 119 14.02 -10.27 6.45
N MET A 120 14.74 -10.09 7.55
CA MET A 120 16.21 -10.20 7.55
C MET A 120 16.66 -11.54 6.97
N ASN A 121 17.65 -11.50 6.07
CA ASN A 121 18.18 -12.66 5.34
C ASN A 121 17.15 -13.37 4.43
N THR A 122 16.19 -12.62 3.88
CA THR A 122 15.25 -13.12 2.86
C THR A 122 15.27 -12.18 1.66
N ILE A 123 14.68 -12.61 0.53
CA ILE A 123 14.56 -11.79 -0.68
C ILE A 123 13.87 -10.44 -0.43
N VAL A 124 12.88 -10.39 0.47
CA VAL A 124 12.20 -9.15 0.86
C VAL A 124 13.15 -8.20 1.60
N GLY A 125 14.02 -8.75 2.46
CA GLY A 125 15.04 -7.96 3.16
C GLY A 125 16.15 -7.46 2.23
N GLU A 126 16.43 -8.18 1.14
CA GLU A 126 17.33 -7.73 0.08
C GLU A 126 16.71 -6.61 -0.77
N LEU A 127 15.40 -6.65 -1.02
CA LEU A 127 14.69 -5.61 -1.75
C LEU A 127 14.68 -4.27 -1.00
N PHE A 128 14.30 -4.29 0.27
CA PHE A 128 13.98 -3.08 1.02
C PHE A 128 15.07 -2.73 2.05
N GLU A 129 16.03 -1.92 1.62
CA GLU A 129 17.04 -1.32 2.51
C GLU A 129 16.40 -0.31 3.47
N THR A 130 16.95 -0.17 4.67
CA THR A 130 16.37 0.67 5.73
C THR A 130 16.13 2.13 5.33
N ASN A 131 17.02 2.70 4.52
CA ASN A 131 16.93 4.07 4.00
C ASN A 131 16.02 4.19 2.76
N MET A 132 15.60 3.07 2.17
CA MET A 132 14.62 3.02 1.07
C MET A 132 13.20 2.72 1.57
N VAL A 133 13.04 2.48 2.87
CA VAL A 133 11.75 2.34 3.55
C VAL A 133 11.47 3.60 4.36
N CYS A 134 10.40 4.31 4.01
CA CYS A 134 10.04 5.60 4.59
C CYS A 134 8.53 5.72 4.78
N GLN A 135 8.06 6.76 5.47
CA GLN A 135 6.62 7.01 5.64
C GLN A 135 6.09 8.01 4.60
N TYR A 136 6.91 9.00 4.25
CA TYR A 136 6.56 10.07 3.32
C TYR A 136 7.63 10.22 2.25
N ILE A 137 7.19 10.43 1.01
CA ILE A 137 8.06 10.70 -0.13
C ILE A 137 7.66 12.06 -0.69
N LEU A 138 8.62 12.96 -0.86
CA LEU A 138 8.40 14.25 -1.50
C LEU A 138 9.22 14.32 -2.79
N LEU A 139 8.56 14.57 -3.92
CA LEU A 139 9.22 14.93 -5.16
C LEU A 139 9.23 16.45 -5.31
N SER A 140 10.42 17.06 -5.30
CA SER A 140 10.60 18.51 -5.45
C SER A 140 11.96 18.86 -6.05
N ILE A 141 12.20 20.15 -6.27
CA ILE A 141 13.57 20.64 -6.47
C ILE A 141 14.28 20.68 -5.12
N TRP A 142 15.47 20.07 -5.05
CA TRP A 142 16.36 20.06 -3.90
C TRP A 142 17.79 20.31 -4.38
N GLU A 143 18.49 21.27 -3.78
CA GLU A 143 19.85 21.66 -4.18
C GLU A 143 20.02 21.95 -5.70
N ASN A 144 18.99 22.54 -6.32
CA ASN A 144 18.88 22.85 -7.77
C ASN A 144 18.67 21.65 -8.70
N GLU A 145 18.36 20.47 -8.17
CA GLU A 145 18.06 19.29 -8.96
C GLU A 145 16.69 18.71 -8.58
N SER A 146 16.07 17.97 -9.51
CA SER A 146 14.82 17.26 -9.18
C SER A 146 15.15 16.01 -8.37
N ALA A 147 14.54 15.84 -7.20
CA ALA A 147 14.87 14.74 -6.30
C ALA A 147 13.63 14.16 -5.60
N LEU A 148 13.70 12.86 -5.31
CA LEU A 148 12.85 12.18 -4.34
C LEU A 148 13.52 12.28 -2.96
N LEU A 149 12.78 12.84 -2.01
CA LEU A 149 13.21 13.07 -0.63
C LEU A 149 12.37 12.18 0.30
N LEU A 150 13.05 11.33 1.07
CA LEU A 150 12.40 10.29 1.89
C LEU A 150 12.39 10.70 3.37
N TYR A 151 11.24 10.55 4.03
CA TYR A 151 11.05 10.96 5.44
C TYR A 151 10.31 9.90 6.25
N ASP A 152 10.65 9.76 7.53
CA ASP A 152 9.98 8.86 8.47
C ASP A 152 8.89 9.58 9.28
N SER A 153 8.91 10.91 9.25
CA SER A 153 7.94 11.76 9.95
C SER A 153 7.64 13.02 9.15
N GLN A 154 6.41 13.49 9.30
CA GLN A 154 5.87 14.73 8.79
C GLN A 154 6.70 15.95 9.24
N ASP A 155 7.17 15.97 10.49
CA ASP A 155 7.95 17.08 11.05
C ASP A 155 9.35 17.20 10.42
N GLN A 156 9.82 16.13 9.76
CA GLN A 156 11.11 16.12 9.07
C GLN A 156 11.03 16.72 7.66
N ILE A 157 9.82 16.83 7.10
CA ILE A 157 9.62 17.28 5.73
C ILE A 157 10.24 18.69 5.57
N TYR A 158 11.01 18.86 4.48
CA TYR A 158 11.82 20.05 4.16
C TYR A 158 13.09 20.30 4.99
N SER A 159 13.35 19.56 6.07
CA SER A 159 14.54 19.80 6.89
C SER A 159 15.65 18.77 6.67
N HIS A 160 15.38 17.49 6.93
CA HIS A 160 16.39 16.44 6.94
C HIS A 160 15.85 15.15 6.30
N PRO A 161 15.95 15.00 4.96
CA PRO A 161 15.60 13.75 4.33
C PRO A 161 16.53 12.64 4.83
N ILE A 162 15.97 11.45 5.05
CA ILE A 162 16.73 10.25 5.40
C ILE A 162 17.58 9.81 4.22
N GLN A 163 17.03 10.00 3.01
CA GLN A 163 17.66 9.68 1.77
C GLN A 163 17.18 10.67 0.70
N GLU A 164 18.11 11.08 -0.13
CA GLU A 164 17.88 11.83 -1.36
C GLU A 164 18.17 10.94 -2.56
N ILE A 165 17.30 10.97 -3.56
CA ILE A 165 17.47 10.27 -4.83
C ILE A 165 17.23 11.26 -5.97
N LYS A 166 18.32 11.63 -6.64
CA LYS A 166 18.31 12.57 -7.77
C LYS A 166 17.68 11.91 -8.99
N ILE A 167 16.75 12.62 -9.64
CA ILE A 167 16.07 12.18 -10.86
C ILE A 167 16.48 13.11 -12.00
N GLY A 168 17.40 12.63 -12.82
CA GLY A 168 17.96 13.38 -13.94
C GLY A 168 16.93 13.62 -15.05
N ASN A 169 17.02 14.78 -15.70
CA ASN A 169 16.19 15.16 -16.84
C ASN A 169 14.67 15.04 -16.57
N LEU A 170 14.25 15.33 -15.34
CA LEU A 170 12.85 15.49 -14.97
C LEU A 170 12.36 16.94 -15.12
N ASP A 171 13.27 17.92 -15.02
CA ASP A 171 13.05 19.37 -15.19
C ASP A 171 11.76 19.88 -14.53
N LEU A 172 11.64 19.63 -13.23
CA LEU A 172 10.52 20.14 -12.45
C LEU A 172 10.46 21.67 -12.48
N LYS A 173 9.24 22.21 -12.42
CA LYS A 173 9.03 23.66 -12.20
C LYS A 173 9.48 24.04 -10.79
N GLU A 174 9.93 25.27 -10.59
CA GLU A 174 10.50 25.77 -9.32
C GLU A 174 9.61 25.49 -8.10
N ASN A 175 8.29 25.65 -8.25
CA ASN A 175 7.32 25.44 -7.17
C ASN A 175 6.65 24.05 -7.19
N TYR A 176 7.16 23.10 -7.96
CA TYR A 176 6.59 21.76 -8.00
C TYR A 176 6.96 21.00 -6.73
N LYS A 177 5.94 20.56 -6.01
CA LYS A 177 6.05 19.65 -4.87
C LYS A 177 4.94 18.61 -4.92
N CYS A 178 5.31 17.34 -4.91
CA CYS A 178 4.38 16.22 -4.93
C CYS A 178 4.63 15.33 -3.71
N LEU A 179 3.66 15.29 -2.80
CA LEU A 179 3.66 14.40 -1.63
C LEU A 179 3.11 13.04 -2.04
N MET A 180 3.83 11.97 -1.70
CA MET A 180 3.42 10.60 -2.01
C MET A 180 3.48 9.73 -0.76
N VAL A 181 2.38 9.03 -0.47
CA VAL A 181 2.16 8.22 0.75
C VAL A 181 1.27 7.01 0.43
N HIS A 182 1.14 6.03 1.33
CA HIS A 182 0.17 4.93 1.14
C HIS A 182 -1.28 5.42 1.24
N GLY A 183 -1.64 6.19 2.27
CA GLY A 183 -2.99 6.76 2.40
C GLY A 183 -3.66 6.51 3.74
N TYR A 184 -3.17 5.59 4.58
CA TYR A 184 -3.63 5.49 5.98
C TYR A 184 -3.35 6.78 6.78
N GLN A 185 -2.41 7.60 6.31
CA GLN A 185 -2.13 8.95 6.83
C GLN A 185 -3.34 9.89 6.73
N PHE A 186 -4.32 9.57 5.88
CA PHE A 186 -5.55 10.34 5.69
C PHE A 186 -6.79 9.64 6.27
N GLU A 187 -6.63 8.51 6.96
CA GLU A 187 -7.76 7.89 7.66
C GLU A 187 -8.20 8.71 8.87
N ALA A 188 -9.50 8.96 9.00
CA ALA A 188 -10.08 9.58 10.18
C ALA A 188 -9.74 8.80 11.46
N ASP A 189 -9.61 9.52 12.57
CA ASP A 189 -9.22 8.95 13.86
C ASP A 189 -10.12 7.82 14.35
N ALA A 190 -11.42 7.88 14.03
CA ALA A 190 -12.33 6.78 14.32
C ALA A 190 -11.85 5.45 13.71
N ILE A 191 -11.35 5.45 12.47
CA ILE A 191 -10.78 4.23 11.86
C ILE A 191 -9.52 3.80 12.60
N ARG A 192 -8.62 4.73 12.89
CA ARG A 192 -7.38 4.42 13.59
C ARG A 192 -7.63 3.86 14.99
N ILE A 193 -8.70 4.29 15.66
CA ILE A 193 -9.09 3.82 17.00
C ILE A 193 -9.77 2.45 16.93
N PHE A 194 -10.66 2.21 15.96
CA PHE A 194 -11.49 1.00 15.94
C PHE A 194 -10.93 -0.11 15.03
N VAL A 195 -10.25 0.24 13.95
CA VAL A 195 -9.81 -0.68 12.89
C VAL A 195 -8.31 -0.97 12.98
N ALA A 196 -7.47 0.03 13.27
CA ALA A 196 -6.04 -0.22 13.36
C ALA A 196 -5.65 -1.25 14.45
N PRO A 197 -6.32 -1.35 15.63
CA PRO A 197 -6.04 -2.42 16.59
C PRO A 197 -6.36 -3.80 16.02
N PHE A 198 -7.40 -3.90 15.19
CA PHE A 198 -7.75 -5.13 14.50
C PHE A 198 -6.62 -5.54 13.53
N TRP A 199 -6.17 -4.63 12.66
CA TRP A 199 -5.05 -4.91 11.75
C TRP A 199 -3.77 -5.26 12.51
N LYS A 200 -3.46 -4.52 13.58
CA LYS A 200 -2.33 -4.83 14.46
C LYS A 200 -2.42 -6.25 15.04
N SER A 201 -3.60 -6.69 15.47
CA SER A 201 -3.80 -8.07 15.91
C SER A 201 -3.55 -9.06 14.77
N MET A 202 -4.14 -8.82 13.58
CA MET A 202 -3.93 -9.65 12.40
C MET A 202 -2.46 -9.80 12.02
N LEU A 203 -1.69 -8.70 11.99
CA LEU A 203 -0.25 -8.71 11.73
C LEU A 203 0.53 -9.54 12.77
N SER A 204 0.07 -9.57 14.01
CA SER A 204 0.73 -10.29 15.09
C SER A 204 0.47 -11.80 15.06
N TYR A 205 -0.68 -12.25 14.55
CA TYR A 205 -0.99 -13.67 14.45
C TYR A 205 -0.02 -14.38 13.51
N GLN A 206 0.53 -15.51 13.96
CA GLN A 206 1.43 -16.37 13.17
C GLN A 206 0.77 -17.70 12.79
N ASN A 207 -0.46 -17.92 13.24
CA ASN A 207 -1.26 -19.06 12.85
C ASN A 207 -1.86 -18.79 11.46
N ILE A 208 -1.50 -19.64 10.49
CA ILE A 208 -1.91 -19.47 9.08
C ILE A 208 -3.42 -19.71 8.94
N GLU A 209 -3.96 -20.63 9.73
CA GLU A 209 -5.35 -21.00 9.73
C GLU A 209 -6.26 -19.79 10.05
N ILE A 210 -5.94 -19.03 11.11
CA ILE A 210 -6.65 -17.80 11.50
C ILE A 210 -6.63 -16.78 10.35
N LYS A 211 -5.45 -16.62 9.72
CA LYS A 211 -5.27 -15.64 8.64
C LYS A 211 -6.03 -16.03 7.38
N GLU A 212 -6.07 -17.31 7.04
CA GLU A 212 -6.83 -17.82 5.89
C GLU A 212 -8.33 -17.67 6.08
N VAL A 213 -8.84 -17.92 7.29
CA VAL A 213 -10.24 -17.67 7.63
C VAL A 213 -10.58 -16.19 7.49
N TYR A 214 -9.71 -15.31 7.98
CA TYR A 214 -9.90 -13.88 7.80
C TYR A 214 -9.84 -13.46 6.32
N ASN A 215 -8.87 -13.97 5.57
CA ASN A 215 -8.71 -13.72 4.14
C ASN A 215 -9.99 -14.06 3.38
N TYR A 216 -10.59 -15.22 3.66
CA TYR A 216 -11.89 -15.62 3.10
C TYR A 216 -13.00 -14.63 3.46
N PHE A 217 -13.16 -14.28 4.73
CA PHE A 217 -14.24 -13.40 5.14
C PHE A 217 -14.12 -12.01 4.52
N TRP A 218 -12.91 -11.45 4.47
CA TRP A 218 -12.65 -10.16 3.85
C TRP A 218 -13.02 -10.18 2.37
N ASN A 219 -12.46 -11.14 1.64
CA ASN A 219 -12.56 -11.21 0.19
C ASN A 219 -13.92 -11.70 -0.33
N VAL A 220 -14.59 -12.61 0.38
CA VAL A 220 -15.81 -13.28 -0.13
C VAL A 220 -17.08 -12.74 0.53
N ILE A 221 -17.01 -12.29 1.78
CA ILE A 221 -18.22 -11.91 2.54
C ILE A 221 -18.37 -10.41 2.65
N ILE A 222 -17.32 -9.69 3.08
CA ILE A 222 -17.38 -8.23 3.21
C ILE A 222 -17.34 -7.57 1.85
N LYS A 223 -16.34 -7.88 1.04
CA LYS A 223 -16.06 -7.14 -0.18
C LYS A 223 -17.19 -7.26 -1.21
N GLU A 224 -17.77 -8.45 -1.33
CA GLU A 224 -18.91 -8.78 -2.20
C GLU A 224 -20.28 -8.38 -1.64
N GLU A 225 -20.33 -7.68 -0.49
CA GLU A 225 -21.56 -7.30 0.22
C GLU A 225 -22.56 -8.46 0.40
N ARG A 226 -22.09 -9.71 0.44
CA ARG A 226 -22.95 -10.86 0.69
C ARG A 226 -23.64 -10.60 2.02
N LYS A 227 -24.98 -10.62 2.01
CA LYS A 227 -25.76 -10.57 3.27
C LYS A 227 -25.12 -11.59 4.20
N ILE A 228 -24.64 -11.13 5.35
CA ILE A 228 -24.16 -11.99 6.43
C ILE A 228 -25.37 -12.73 6.99
N LYS A 229 -25.93 -13.63 6.19
CA LYS A 229 -26.74 -14.74 6.67
C LYS A 229 -25.84 -15.56 7.59
N PRO A 230 -26.40 -16.42 8.45
CA PRO A 230 -25.58 -17.43 9.11
C PRO A 230 -24.98 -18.33 8.01
N ILE A 231 -23.80 -17.98 7.53
CA ILE A 231 -22.90 -18.87 6.79
C ILE A 231 -22.34 -19.81 7.83
N THR A 232 -22.50 -21.11 7.61
CA THR A 232 -21.97 -22.13 8.51
C THR A 232 -20.48 -22.33 8.21
N ILE A 233 -19.77 -22.97 9.14
CA ILE A 233 -18.36 -23.33 8.91
C ILE A 233 -18.25 -24.22 7.67
N GLU A 234 -19.21 -25.13 7.47
CA GLU A 234 -19.26 -26.06 6.34
C GLU A 234 -19.36 -25.35 4.98
N ASP A 235 -20.17 -24.28 4.90
CA ASP A 235 -20.29 -23.47 3.68
C ASP A 235 -18.95 -22.80 3.32
N MET A 236 -18.25 -22.26 4.33
CA MET A 236 -16.95 -21.62 4.13
C MET A 236 -15.87 -22.62 3.71
N LYS A 237 -15.85 -23.79 4.34
CA LYS A 237 -14.93 -24.87 3.99
C LYS A 237 -15.09 -25.24 2.51
N SER A 238 -16.33 -25.42 2.05
CA SER A 238 -16.62 -25.74 0.65
C SER A 238 -16.13 -24.65 -0.31
N ASP A 239 -16.36 -23.38 0.02
CA ASP A 239 -15.88 -22.27 -0.81
C ASP A 239 -14.34 -22.15 -0.81
N LEU A 240 -13.68 -22.35 0.33
CA LEU A 240 -12.21 -22.31 0.45
C LEU A 240 -11.53 -23.44 -0.33
N ILE A 241 -12.06 -24.66 -0.25
CA ILE A 241 -11.64 -25.81 -1.09
C ILE A 241 -11.64 -25.39 -2.56
N ARG A 242 -12.73 -24.77 -3.01
CA ARG A 242 -12.89 -24.32 -4.40
C ARG A 242 -11.93 -23.18 -4.76
N LEU A 243 -11.78 -22.18 -3.89
CA LEU A 243 -10.95 -20.99 -4.14
C LEU A 243 -9.46 -21.33 -4.14
N LYS A 244 -9.01 -22.17 -3.20
CA LYS A 244 -7.61 -22.55 -3.03
C LYS A 244 -7.21 -23.80 -3.83
N GLN A 245 -8.17 -24.50 -4.41
CA GLN A 245 -7.96 -25.81 -5.05
C GLN A 245 -7.31 -26.83 -4.08
N ALA A 246 -7.67 -26.77 -2.80
CA ALA A 246 -7.13 -27.62 -1.73
C ALA A 246 -8.08 -28.77 -1.37
N SER A 247 -7.60 -29.81 -0.69
CA SER A 247 -8.43 -30.94 -0.24
C SER A 247 -9.28 -30.60 0.99
N SER A 248 -10.35 -31.36 1.23
CA SER A 248 -11.20 -31.17 2.42
C SER A 248 -10.45 -31.44 3.72
N GLU A 249 -9.54 -32.41 3.73
CA GLU A 249 -8.77 -32.81 4.92
C GLU A 249 -7.80 -31.71 5.36
N GLU A 250 -7.15 -31.03 4.41
CA GLU A 250 -6.32 -29.85 4.68
C GLU A 250 -7.14 -28.71 5.29
N ILE A 251 -8.32 -28.45 4.74
CA ILE A 251 -9.24 -27.42 5.24
C ILE A 251 -9.85 -27.81 6.61
N ASP A 252 -10.10 -29.08 6.88
CA ASP A 252 -10.63 -29.53 8.18
C ASP A 252 -9.62 -29.33 9.32
N SER A 253 -8.34 -29.57 9.06
CA SER A 253 -7.26 -29.24 10.00
C SER A 253 -7.25 -27.74 10.33
N ILE A 254 -7.43 -26.90 9.30
CA ILE A 254 -7.41 -25.42 9.41
C ILE A 254 -8.49 -24.89 10.36
N PHE A 255 -9.70 -25.45 10.32
CA PHE A 255 -10.84 -24.93 11.09
C PHE A 255 -11.00 -25.55 12.50
N SER A 256 -10.21 -26.57 12.84
CA SER A 256 -10.41 -27.32 14.09
C SER A 256 -9.99 -26.57 15.36
N ASP A 257 -9.08 -25.58 15.25
CA ASP A 257 -8.52 -24.83 16.39
C ASP A 257 -9.21 -23.47 16.66
N LEU A 258 -10.03 -22.98 15.73
CA LEU A 258 -10.65 -21.66 15.76
C LEU A 258 -12.01 -21.68 16.46
N SER A 259 -12.03 -21.45 17.78
CA SER A 259 -13.26 -21.49 18.55
C SER A 259 -14.32 -20.48 18.04
N ASN A 260 -15.60 -20.85 18.15
CA ASN A 260 -16.76 -20.03 17.76
C ASN A 260 -16.76 -18.58 18.32
N LEU A 261 -16.01 -18.31 19.39
CA LEU A 261 -15.89 -16.99 20.03
C LEU A 261 -15.02 -16.04 19.21
N GLU A 262 -13.85 -16.49 18.73
CA GLU A 262 -12.98 -15.70 17.85
C GLU A 262 -13.69 -15.44 16.52
N PHE A 263 -14.38 -16.45 16.01
CA PHE A 263 -15.21 -16.34 14.82
C PHE A 263 -16.35 -15.32 14.98
N SER A 264 -17.02 -15.29 16.14
CA SER A 264 -18.10 -14.33 16.43
C SER A 264 -17.57 -12.92 16.61
N LEU A 265 -16.38 -12.76 17.19
CA LEU A 265 -15.71 -11.47 17.36
C LEU A 265 -15.24 -10.90 16.02
N ILE A 266 -14.64 -11.73 15.17
CA ILE A 266 -14.30 -11.40 13.77
C ILE A 266 -15.58 -10.97 13.05
N LYS A 267 -16.65 -11.76 13.09
CA LYS A 267 -17.94 -11.42 12.47
C LYS A 267 -18.57 -10.12 12.99
N LEU A 268 -18.43 -9.82 14.28
CA LEU A 268 -18.95 -8.58 14.88
C LEU A 268 -18.16 -7.35 14.44
N ASN A 269 -16.83 -7.41 14.51
CA ASN A 269 -15.96 -6.33 14.02
C ASN A 269 -16.17 -6.10 12.52
N MET A 270 -16.33 -7.17 11.74
CA MET A 270 -16.62 -7.10 10.31
C MET A 270 -18.00 -6.50 9.98
N LYS A 271 -19.00 -6.63 10.87
CA LYS A 271 -20.27 -5.90 10.74
C LYS A 271 -20.11 -4.40 10.98
N VAL A 272 -19.19 -4.00 11.87
CA VAL A 272 -18.81 -2.59 12.05
C VAL A 272 -18.09 -2.09 10.80
N MET A 273 -17.21 -2.89 10.20
CA MET A 273 -16.52 -2.59 8.93
C MET A 273 -17.47 -2.51 7.72
N ASN A 274 -18.51 -3.35 7.62
CA ASN A 274 -19.47 -3.29 6.53
C ASN A 274 -20.39 -2.04 6.61
N LYS A 275 -20.53 -1.43 7.79
CA LYS A 275 -21.18 -0.10 7.93
C LYS A 275 -20.27 1.04 7.48
N TYR A 276 -19.00 0.77 7.21
CA TYR A 276 -17.98 1.76 6.85
C TYR A 276 -17.95 2.08 5.35
N ARG A 277 -19.07 1.95 4.64
CA ARG A 277 -19.25 2.25 3.19
C ARG A 277 -18.75 3.63 2.76
N ASN A 278 -18.57 4.56 3.70
CA ASN A 278 -18.08 5.90 3.42
C ASN A 278 -16.58 5.95 3.09
N THR A 279 -15.74 5.01 3.57
CA THR A 279 -14.31 5.00 3.22
C THR A 279 -14.03 4.66 1.77
N ARG A 280 -14.99 4.02 1.09
CA ARG A 280 -14.93 3.77 -0.36
C ARG A 280 -15.36 4.98 -1.20
N ARG A 281 -15.53 6.15 -0.60
CA ARG A 281 -15.85 7.38 -1.33
C ARG A 281 -14.59 8.22 -1.46
N THR A 282 -14.31 8.71 -2.66
CA THR A 282 -13.22 9.66 -2.89
C THR A 282 -13.30 10.84 -1.91
N SER A 283 -14.50 11.37 -1.65
CA SER A 283 -14.70 12.48 -0.72
C SER A 283 -14.18 12.22 0.69
N TYR A 284 -14.25 10.98 1.18
CA TYR A 284 -13.76 10.63 2.51
C TYR A 284 -12.25 10.86 2.65
N TYR A 285 -11.48 10.42 1.64
CA TYR A 285 -10.04 10.64 1.63
C TYR A 285 -9.68 12.09 1.32
N ILE A 286 -10.47 12.80 0.52
CA ILE A 286 -10.27 14.24 0.31
C ILE A 286 -10.43 15.01 1.63
N ASP A 287 -11.44 14.69 2.43
CA ASP A 287 -11.64 15.32 3.75
C ASP A 287 -10.45 15.01 4.67
N GLY A 288 -10.00 13.76 4.72
CA GLY A 288 -8.82 13.38 5.51
C GLY A 288 -7.50 14.01 5.03
N ILE A 289 -7.34 14.27 3.72
CA ILE A 289 -6.20 15.03 3.19
C ILE A 289 -6.27 16.49 3.66
N LYS A 290 -7.45 17.10 3.66
CA LYS A 290 -7.63 18.47 4.18
C LYS A 290 -7.29 18.56 5.65
N GLU A 291 -7.83 17.65 6.46
CA GLU A 291 -7.51 17.55 7.89
C GLU A 291 -6.00 17.36 8.11
N PHE A 292 -5.35 16.48 7.34
CA PHE A 292 -3.90 16.27 7.42
C PHE A 292 -3.09 17.54 7.15
N PHE A 293 -3.55 18.40 6.23
CA PHE A 293 -2.89 19.66 5.91
C PHE A 293 -3.18 20.77 6.93
N GLU A 294 -4.34 20.73 7.58
CA GLU A 294 -4.76 21.68 8.62
C GLU A 294 -4.06 21.40 9.96
N GLU A 295 -3.86 20.14 10.31
CA GLU A 295 -3.25 19.71 11.58
C GLU A 295 -1.71 19.69 11.54
N ALA A 296 -1.11 19.83 10.36
CA ALA A 296 0.33 19.76 10.18
C ALA A 296 1.09 20.87 10.90
N GLU A 297 2.08 20.51 11.70
CA GLU A 297 3.06 21.49 12.20
C GLU A 297 3.98 22.02 11.08
N CYS A 298 4.15 21.24 10.00
CA CYS A 298 4.93 21.63 8.84
C CYS A 298 4.10 22.37 7.77
N ASP A 299 4.72 23.34 7.10
CA ASP A 299 4.05 24.16 6.09
C ASP A 299 3.83 23.39 4.77
N PHE A 300 2.65 22.80 4.62
CA PHE A 300 2.22 22.15 3.38
C PHE A 300 1.62 23.09 2.33
N SER A 301 1.61 24.41 2.54
CA SER A 301 1.08 25.41 1.59
C SER A 301 1.81 25.46 0.23
N LEU A 302 2.87 24.66 0.09
CA LEU A 302 3.65 24.54 -1.13
C LEU A 302 3.39 23.21 -1.87
N ILE A 303 2.62 22.28 -1.30
CA ILE A 303 2.31 21.00 -1.94
C ILE A 303 1.31 21.22 -3.07
N SER A 304 1.75 20.93 -4.30
CA SER A 304 0.95 21.10 -5.51
C SER A 304 0.23 19.82 -5.96
N HIS A 305 0.75 18.66 -5.56
CA HIS A 305 0.21 17.35 -5.92
C HIS A 305 0.26 16.40 -4.72
N VAL A 306 -0.72 15.51 -4.62
CA VAL A 306 -0.73 14.39 -3.66
C VAL A 306 -1.00 13.10 -4.42
N ILE A 307 -0.14 12.10 -4.27
CA ILE A 307 -0.35 10.74 -4.80
C ILE A 307 -0.49 9.76 -3.63
N TYR A 308 -1.55 8.96 -3.63
CA TYR A 308 -1.77 7.95 -2.59
C TYR A 308 -2.44 6.68 -3.11
N GLY A 309 -2.33 5.59 -2.36
CA GLY A 309 -3.03 4.31 -2.56
C GLY A 309 -4.21 4.10 -1.60
N HIS A 310 -4.35 2.90 -1.04
CA HIS A 310 -5.19 2.53 0.11
C HIS A 310 -6.72 2.52 -0.08
N SER A 311 -7.26 3.34 -0.97
CA SER A 311 -8.72 3.41 -1.18
C SER A 311 -9.24 2.37 -2.17
N HIS A 312 -8.34 1.68 -2.89
CA HIS A 312 -8.65 0.74 -3.96
C HIS A 312 -9.40 1.38 -5.15
N ILE A 313 -9.52 2.71 -5.20
CA ILE A 313 -10.25 3.45 -6.24
C ILE A 313 -9.30 4.41 -6.91
N LYS A 314 -8.92 4.10 -8.15
CA LYS A 314 -8.11 5.02 -8.95
C LYS A 314 -8.92 6.25 -9.35
N GLY A 315 -8.28 7.42 -9.31
CA GLY A 315 -8.93 8.66 -9.70
C GLY A 315 -7.99 9.86 -9.62
N ILE A 316 -8.35 10.91 -10.35
CA ILE A 316 -7.71 12.23 -10.26
C ILE A 316 -8.79 13.24 -9.91
N SER A 317 -8.52 14.08 -8.92
CA SER A 317 -9.38 15.20 -8.51
C SER A 317 -8.54 16.46 -8.35
N ASN A 318 -9.17 17.62 -8.54
CA ASN A 318 -8.55 18.91 -8.25
C ASN A 318 -9.26 19.52 -7.05
N GLU A 319 -8.53 19.69 -5.96
CA GLU A 319 -9.06 20.19 -4.69
C GLU A 319 -8.48 21.56 -4.38
N THR A 320 -9.14 22.30 -3.49
CA THR A 320 -8.60 23.53 -2.92
C THR A 320 -8.41 23.34 -1.43
N ILE A 321 -7.17 23.51 -0.97
CA ILE A 321 -6.75 23.40 0.43
C ILE A 321 -5.95 24.66 0.74
N HIS A 322 -6.35 25.42 1.77
CA HIS A 322 -5.74 26.71 2.13
C HIS A 322 -5.55 27.68 0.93
N ASP A 323 -6.60 27.87 0.12
CA ASP A 323 -6.58 28.69 -1.10
C ASP A 323 -5.62 28.23 -2.22
N GLN A 324 -4.95 27.10 -2.04
CA GLN A 324 -4.09 26.48 -3.04
C GLN A 324 -4.86 25.39 -3.79
N LYS A 325 -4.72 25.37 -5.12
CA LYS A 325 -5.19 24.25 -5.93
C LYS A 325 -4.18 23.11 -5.88
N ILE A 326 -4.66 21.94 -5.52
CA ILE A 326 -3.86 20.72 -5.38
C ILE A 326 -4.49 19.64 -6.27
N GLU A 327 -3.67 18.98 -7.08
CA GLU A 327 -4.10 17.78 -7.79
C GLU A 327 -3.91 16.55 -6.89
N VAL A 328 -4.98 15.80 -6.68
CA VAL A 328 -4.98 14.61 -5.83
C VAL A 328 -5.18 13.39 -6.72
N ILE A 329 -4.26 12.45 -6.65
CA ILE A 329 -4.20 11.25 -7.48
C ILE A 329 -4.24 10.03 -6.57
N ASN A 330 -5.27 9.20 -6.74
CA ASN A 330 -5.26 7.86 -6.16
C ASN A 330 -4.73 6.86 -7.20
N SER A 331 -3.67 6.13 -6.87
CA SER A 331 -3.02 5.16 -7.77
C SER A 331 -3.89 3.94 -8.08
N GLY A 332 -4.96 3.72 -7.31
CA GLY A 332 -5.79 2.52 -7.37
C GLY A 332 -5.12 1.33 -6.70
N MET A 333 -5.44 0.14 -7.21
CA MET A 333 -4.98 -1.13 -6.65
C MET A 333 -4.57 -2.10 -7.73
N TRP A 334 -3.79 -3.11 -7.34
CA TRP A 334 -3.48 -4.29 -8.15
C TRP A 334 -4.20 -5.55 -7.65
N GLU A 335 -4.84 -5.47 -6.49
CA GLU A 335 -5.85 -6.42 -6.05
C GLU A 335 -7.09 -6.30 -6.98
N HIS A 336 -7.46 -7.34 -7.75
CA HIS A 336 -8.65 -7.41 -8.64
C HIS A 336 -8.61 -6.71 -10.04
N SER A 337 -9.81 -6.43 -10.58
CA SER A 337 -10.09 -5.86 -11.89
C SER A 337 -9.96 -4.33 -11.86
N ASN A 338 -9.26 -3.77 -12.86
CA ASN A 338 -8.89 -2.35 -13.01
C ASN A 338 -7.54 -1.96 -12.41
N THR A 339 -6.56 -2.87 -12.47
CA THR A 339 -5.16 -2.62 -12.12
C THR A 339 -4.65 -1.30 -12.70
N SER A 340 -3.88 -0.56 -11.90
CA SER A 340 -3.43 0.78 -12.28
C SER A 340 -2.12 1.20 -11.64
N TYR A 341 -1.45 2.13 -12.28
CA TYR A 341 -0.19 2.71 -11.82
C TYR A 341 -0.13 4.18 -12.23
N VAL A 342 0.77 4.92 -11.59
CA VAL A 342 1.05 6.30 -11.92
C VAL A 342 2.41 6.41 -12.60
N GLU A 343 2.46 7.21 -13.66
CA GLU A 343 3.69 7.64 -14.32
C GLU A 343 3.95 9.10 -13.95
N ILE A 344 5.19 9.41 -13.56
CA ILE A 344 5.67 10.80 -13.53
C ILE A 344 6.65 10.96 -14.69
N LEU A 345 6.34 11.90 -15.58
CA LEU A 345 7.07 12.19 -16.80
C LEU A 345 7.82 13.53 -16.67
N TYR A 346 8.53 13.89 -17.74
CA TYR A 346 9.17 15.19 -17.89
C TYR A 346 8.26 16.36 -17.46
N GLY A 347 8.83 17.36 -16.80
CA GLY A 347 8.14 18.52 -16.27
C GLY A 347 7.25 18.25 -15.05
N GLY A 348 7.33 17.06 -14.46
CA GLY A 348 6.45 16.62 -13.37
C GLY A 348 5.02 16.29 -13.83
N LYS A 349 4.82 16.03 -15.13
CA LYS A 349 3.51 15.61 -15.65
C LYS A 349 3.14 14.24 -15.08
N ILE A 350 1.91 14.11 -14.58
CA ILE A 350 1.40 12.88 -13.99
C ILE A 350 0.39 12.22 -14.95
N ASN A 351 0.55 10.93 -15.23
CA ASN A 351 -0.48 10.11 -15.88
C ASN A 351 -0.92 8.99 -14.92
N LEU A 352 -2.24 8.87 -14.69
CA LEU A 352 -2.83 7.68 -14.08
C LEU A 352 -3.23 6.69 -15.18
N LYS A 353 -2.61 5.51 -15.20
CA LYS A 353 -2.80 4.49 -16.24
C LYS A 353 -3.55 3.30 -15.70
N SER A 354 -4.43 2.73 -16.54
CA SER A 354 -4.91 1.36 -16.35
C SER A 354 -3.91 0.39 -16.96
N PHE A 355 -3.65 -0.72 -16.27
CA PHE A 355 -2.89 -1.82 -16.84
C PHE A 355 -3.87 -2.84 -17.43
N ASN A 356 -3.99 -2.83 -18.77
CA ASN A 356 -4.75 -3.85 -19.47
C ASN A 356 -3.74 -4.78 -20.15
N SER A 357 -3.83 -6.07 -19.82
CA SER A 357 -3.04 -7.15 -20.44
C SER A 357 -3.41 -7.35 -21.91
#